data_AF-A0A7Y1VFC6-F1
#
_entry.id   AF-A0A7Y1VFC6-F1
#
_cell.length_a   1.000
_cell.length_b   1.000
_cell.length_c   1.000
_cell.angle_alpha   90.00
_cell.angle_beta   90.00
_cell.angle_gamma   90.00
#
_symmetry.space_group_name_H-M   'P 1'
#
loop_
_entity.id
_entity.type
_entity.pdbx_description
1 polymer ?
#
loop_
_entity_poly.entity_id
_entity_poly.type
_entity_poly.pdbx_seq_one_letter_code
_entity_poly.pdbx_strand_id
1 'polypeptide(L)'
;PGDVLVVALSSPAIHGMFGDLLAASVMARGCRGLVIDSAVRDIAELNRMGFPIWSRAIHAQGTVKETAGAVNMPVEFGGITVHPGDVIVADDDGVVVVGRTSAGPVADASDERVIKEETSRSRLEAGDLGLDLYGLRDKLIDLGVTWVDSADEI
;
A
#
# COMPACT_ATOMS: atom_id res chain seq x y z
N PRO A 1 -6.98 -17.17 -11.08
CA PRO A 1 -7.36 -15.80 -11.51
C PRO A 1 -7.80 -14.97 -10.31
N GLY A 2 -7.28 -13.73 -10.18
CA GLY A 2 -7.56 -12.82 -9.06
C GLY A 2 -6.38 -12.56 -8.13
N ASP A 3 -5.31 -13.35 -8.21
CA ASP A 3 -4.19 -13.30 -7.27
C ASP A 3 -3.30 -12.06 -7.47
N VAL A 4 -2.74 -11.52 -6.39
CA VAL A 4 -1.60 -10.59 -6.40
C VAL A 4 -0.37 -11.38 -5.98
N LEU A 5 0.72 -11.29 -6.76
CA LEU A 5 1.97 -11.97 -6.42
C LEU A 5 2.73 -11.14 -5.38
N VAL A 6 3.05 -11.74 -4.23
CA VAL A 6 3.87 -11.13 -3.18
C VAL A 6 5.22 -11.81 -3.18
N VAL A 7 6.31 -11.06 -3.38
CA VAL A 7 7.68 -11.59 -3.42
C VAL A 7 8.53 -10.91 -2.35
N ALA A 8 9.01 -11.70 -1.41
CA ALA A 8 9.97 -11.29 -0.40
C ALA A 8 11.30 -12.02 -0.59
N LEU A 9 12.37 -11.48 0.00
CA LEU A 9 13.69 -12.08 -0.02
C LEU A 9 14.11 -12.49 1.39
N SER A 10 14.96 -13.52 1.47
CA SER A 10 15.62 -13.91 2.72
C SER A 10 16.65 -12.88 3.20
N SER A 11 17.13 -12.02 2.31
CA SER A 11 18.03 -10.91 2.63
C SER A 11 17.78 -9.70 1.71
N PRO A 12 18.02 -8.46 2.16
CA PRO A 12 17.79 -7.28 1.34
C PRO A 12 18.60 -7.29 0.04
N ALA A 13 17.94 -7.11 -1.11
CA ALA A 13 18.59 -6.91 -2.40
C ALA A 13 17.70 -6.09 -3.35
N ILE A 14 18.32 -5.34 -4.26
CA ILE A 14 17.65 -4.45 -5.23
C ILE A 14 17.97 -4.82 -6.68
N HIS A 15 18.14 -6.11 -6.99
CA HIS A 15 18.33 -6.58 -8.36
C HIS A 15 16.99 -6.75 -9.07
N GLY A 16 16.96 -6.60 -10.39
CA GLY A 16 15.78 -6.72 -11.24
C GLY A 16 15.30 -8.16 -11.34
N MET A 17 14.55 -8.62 -10.33
CA MET A 17 14.07 -9.99 -10.22
C MET A 17 12.89 -10.30 -11.13
N PHE A 18 12.14 -9.27 -11.51
CA PHE A 18 10.93 -9.38 -12.31
C PHE A 18 10.96 -8.43 -13.50
N GLY A 19 10.45 -8.91 -14.63
CA GLY A 19 10.40 -8.19 -15.91
C GLY A 19 9.23 -8.67 -16.77
N ASP A 20 9.20 -8.23 -18.02
CA ASP A 20 8.07 -8.39 -18.94
C ASP A 20 7.65 -9.85 -19.18
N LEU A 21 8.59 -10.78 -19.36
CA LEU A 21 8.29 -12.19 -19.62
C LEU A 21 7.59 -12.86 -18.44
N LEU A 22 7.96 -12.49 -17.21
CA LEU A 22 7.29 -12.99 -16.01
C LEU A 22 5.92 -12.33 -15.85
N ALA A 23 5.80 -11.04 -16.15
CA ALA A 23 4.51 -10.34 -16.22
C ALA A 23 3.54 -11.05 -17.18
N ALA A 24 3.99 -11.34 -18.40
CA ALA A 24 3.19 -12.02 -19.41
C ALA A 24 2.69 -13.40 -18.90
N SER A 25 3.57 -14.15 -18.24
CA SER A 25 3.23 -15.46 -17.67
C SER A 25 2.16 -15.37 -16.57
N VAL A 26 2.29 -14.44 -15.62
CA VAL A 26 1.32 -14.31 -14.52
C VAL A 26 0.00 -13.69 -14.99
N MET A 27 0.06 -12.74 -15.92
CA MET A 27 -1.13 -12.15 -16.55
C MET A 27 -1.95 -13.20 -17.31
N ALA A 28 -1.29 -14.12 -18.03
CA ALA A 28 -1.96 -15.23 -18.72
C ALA A 28 -2.75 -16.15 -17.76
N ARG A 29 -2.45 -16.11 -16.45
CA ARG A 29 -3.18 -16.86 -15.39
C ARG A 29 -4.19 -16.00 -14.64
N GLY A 30 -4.37 -14.74 -15.04
CA GLY A 30 -5.25 -13.77 -14.42
C GLY A 30 -4.72 -13.19 -13.11
N CYS A 31 -3.40 -13.12 -12.94
CA CYS A 31 -2.79 -12.36 -11.84
C CYS A 31 -3.07 -10.86 -12.04
N ARG A 32 -3.36 -10.17 -10.94
CA ARG A 32 -3.80 -8.77 -10.92
C ARG A 32 -2.67 -7.77 -10.73
N GLY A 33 -1.52 -8.20 -10.23
CA GLY A 33 -0.37 -7.33 -9.98
C GLY A 33 0.75 -8.03 -9.21
N LEU A 34 1.83 -7.28 -8.96
CA LEU A 34 3.00 -7.72 -8.19
C LEU A 34 3.32 -6.71 -7.08
N VAL A 35 3.58 -7.20 -5.88
CA VAL A 35 4.26 -6.44 -4.83
C VAL A 35 5.56 -7.17 -4.48
N ILE A 36 6.69 -6.49 -4.57
CA ILE A 36 8.02 -7.12 -4.49
C ILE A 36 8.99 -6.33 -3.62
N ASP A 37 9.61 -7.01 -2.67
CA ASP A 37 10.61 -6.44 -1.76
C ASP A 37 12.00 -6.34 -2.41
N SER A 38 12.03 -6.00 -3.69
CA SER A 38 13.22 -5.91 -4.54
C SER A 38 13.03 -4.93 -5.68
N ALA A 39 13.86 -5.03 -6.72
CA ALA A 39 13.70 -4.26 -7.94
C ALA A 39 13.02 -5.06 -9.05
N VAL A 40 12.46 -4.29 -9.99
CA VAL A 40 11.98 -4.78 -11.28
C VAL A 40 12.75 -4.11 -12.44
N ARG A 41 12.64 -4.69 -13.63
CA ARG A 41 13.23 -4.20 -14.88
C ARG A 41 12.20 -4.22 -16.00
N ASP A 42 12.58 -3.77 -17.19
CA ASP A 42 11.71 -3.74 -18.38
C ASP A 42 10.51 -2.78 -18.23
N ILE A 43 10.71 -1.66 -17.51
CA ILE A 43 9.66 -0.71 -17.09
C ILE A 43 8.79 -0.20 -18.25
N ALA A 44 9.42 0.14 -19.39
CA ALA A 44 8.67 0.63 -20.55
C ALA A 44 7.66 -0.41 -21.05
N GLU A 45 8.05 -1.68 -21.05
CA GLU A 45 7.20 -2.78 -21.49
C GLU A 45 6.14 -3.13 -20.43
N LEU A 46 6.52 -3.17 -19.15
CA LEU A 46 5.58 -3.39 -18.04
C LEU A 46 4.46 -2.33 -18.03
N ASN A 47 4.81 -1.06 -18.23
CA ASN A 47 3.84 0.03 -18.37
C ASN A 47 2.95 -0.15 -19.62
N ARG A 48 3.54 -0.56 -20.75
CA ARG A 48 2.78 -0.84 -21.99
C ARG A 48 1.79 -1.99 -21.83
N MET A 49 2.16 -3.01 -21.04
CA MET A 49 1.32 -4.15 -20.71
C MET A 49 0.19 -3.78 -19.73
N GLY A 50 0.32 -2.65 -19.02
CA GLY A 50 -0.62 -2.25 -17.97
C GLY A 50 -0.63 -3.21 -16.78
N PHE A 51 0.49 -3.87 -16.49
CA PHE A 51 0.61 -4.75 -15.33
C PHE A 51 1.06 -3.95 -14.11
N PRO A 52 0.22 -3.80 -13.07
CA PRO A 52 0.55 -2.94 -11.94
C PRO A 52 1.57 -3.61 -11.01
N ILE A 53 2.59 -2.85 -10.61
CA ILE A 53 3.72 -3.34 -9.81
C ILE A 53 4.11 -2.31 -8.76
N TRP A 54 4.31 -2.76 -7.53
CA TRP A 54 4.94 -2.02 -6.45
C TRP A 54 6.27 -2.68 -6.09
N SER A 55 7.37 -1.96 -6.29
CA SER A 55 8.72 -2.45 -6.04
C SER A 55 9.51 -1.45 -5.20
N ARG A 56 10.59 -1.92 -4.54
CA ARG A 56 11.52 -1.02 -3.83
C ARG A 56 12.38 -0.20 -4.77
N ALA A 57 12.64 -0.69 -5.97
CA ALA A 57 13.51 -0.04 -6.94
C ALA A 57 13.23 -0.46 -8.39
N ILE A 58 13.86 0.27 -9.32
CA ILE A 58 13.99 -0.09 -10.73
C ILE A 58 15.47 -0.36 -10.97
N HIS A 59 15.82 -1.56 -11.42
CA HIS A 59 17.23 -1.94 -11.56
C HIS A 59 17.44 -3.00 -12.65
N ALA A 60 18.31 -2.72 -13.62
CA ALA A 60 18.51 -3.58 -14.79
C ALA A 60 19.33 -4.86 -14.50
N GLN A 61 20.17 -4.86 -13.45
CA GLN A 61 20.98 -6.03 -13.08
C GLN A 61 20.09 -7.24 -12.80
N GLY A 62 20.29 -8.33 -13.54
CA GLY A 62 19.53 -9.56 -13.38
C GLY A 62 19.94 -10.39 -12.17
N THR A 63 19.24 -11.51 -11.99
CA THR A 63 19.50 -12.52 -10.96
C THR A 63 19.84 -13.89 -11.56
N VAL A 64 20.29 -14.80 -10.70
CA VAL A 64 20.57 -16.21 -11.04
C VAL A 64 19.48 -17.13 -10.50
N LYS A 65 19.47 -18.39 -10.93
CA LYS A 65 18.48 -19.42 -10.54
C LYS A 65 19.13 -20.59 -9.81
N GLU A 66 20.00 -20.27 -8.86
CA GLU A 66 20.90 -21.24 -8.22
C GLU A 66 20.51 -21.62 -6.80
N THR A 67 19.66 -20.82 -6.15
CA THR A 67 19.21 -21.05 -4.77
C THR A 67 17.70 -21.23 -4.75
N ALA A 68 17.26 -22.32 -4.11
CA ALA A 68 15.84 -22.58 -3.91
C ALA A 68 15.24 -21.62 -2.88
N GLY A 69 14.01 -21.19 -3.15
CA GLY A 69 13.14 -20.55 -2.17
C GLY A 69 11.94 -21.44 -1.86
N ALA A 70 10.85 -20.84 -1.40
CA ALA A 70 9.58 -21.53 -1.24
C ALA A 70 8.41 -20.62 -1.66
N VAL A 71 7.29 -21.26 -1.96
CA VAL A 71 6.08 -20.63 -2.50
C VAL A 71 4.91 -21.01 -1.59
N ASN A 72 3.98 -20.09 -1.38
CA ASN A 72 2.84 -20.27 -0.47
C ASN A 72 3.26 -20.59 0.98
N MET A 73 4.28 -19.88 1.46
CA MET A 73 4.64 -19.82 2.88
C MET A 73 4.48 -18.39 3.39
N PRO A 74 4.30 -18.17 4.70
CA PRO A 74 4.37 -16.83 5.27
C PRO A 74 5.71 -16.16 4.97
N VAL A 75 5.68 -14.88 4.64
CA VAL A 75 6.88 -14.08 4.31
C VAL A 75 6.91 -12.77 5.08
N GLU A 76 8.11 -12.28 5.39
CA GLU A 76 8.30 -10.92 5.89
C GLU A 76 8.38 -9.94 4.72
N PHE A 77 7.45 -8.97 4.67
CA PHE A 77 7.34 -7.99 3.61
C PHE A 77 7.05 -6.62 4.21
N GLY A 78 7.90 -5.62 3.96
CA GLY A 78 7.68 -4.26 4.50
C GLY A 78 7.62 -4.19 6.04
N GLY A 79 8.23 -5.14 6.75
CA GLY A 79 8.22 -5.20 8.22
C GLY A 79 6.99 -5.89 8.83
N ILE A 80 6.15 -6.53 8.01
CA ILE A 80 5.00 -7.33 8.48
C ILE A 80 5.03 -8.74 7.88
N THR A 81 4.40 -9.69 8.56
CA THR A 81 4.21 -11.05 8.03
C THR A 81 2.98 -11.09 7.11
N VAL A 82 3.17 -11.53 5.87
CA VAL A 82 2.11 -11.76 4.89
C VAL A 82 1.88 -13.25 4.72
N HIS A 83 0.64 -13.69 4.91
CA HIS A 83 0.26 -15.10 4.75
C HIS A 83 -0.32 -15.36 3.36
N PRO A 84 -0.13 -16.57 2.81
CA PRO A 84 -0.83 -16.97 1.59
C PRO A 84 -2.35 -16.85 1.75
N GLY A 85 -2.97 -16.08 0.85
CA GLY A 85 -4.41 -15.84 0.86
C GLY A 85 -4.86 -14.59 1.63
N ASP A 86 -3.94 -13.83 2.23
CA ASP A 86 -4.22 -12.47 2.66
C ASP A 86 -4.55 -11.57 1.45
N VAL A 87 -5.38 -10.55 1.68
CA VAL A 87 -5.81 -9.62 0.63
C VAL A 87 -4.79 -8.50 0.52
N ILE A 88 -4.32 -8.26 -0.69
CA ILE A 88 -3.43 -7.14 -1.02
C ILE A 88 -4.26 -6.03 -1.66
N VAL A 89 -4.25 -4.85 -1.03
CA VAL A 89 -4.78 -3.61 -1.60
C VAL A 89 -3.58 -2.72 -1.90
N ALA A 90 -3.50 -2.23 -3.13
CA ALA A 90 -2.37 -1.40 -3.55
C ALA A 90 -2.83 -0.32 -4.52
N ASP A 91 -2.34 0.90 -4.30
CA ASP A 91 -2.64 2.12 -5.04
C ASP A 91 -1.42 3.06 -5.06
N ASP A 92 -1.61 4.32 -5.44
CA ASP A 92 -0.53 5.29 -5.53
C ASP A 92 0.07 5.66 -4.15
N ASP A 93 -0.65 5.45 -3.05
CA ASP A 93 -0.18 5.73 -1.69
C ASP A 93 0.70 4.58 -1.16
N GLY A 94 0.42 3.35 -1.59
CA GLY A 94 1.28 2.21 -1.29
C GLY A 94 0.56 0.87 -1.29
N VAL A 95 0.91 0.02 -0.32
CA VAL A 95 0.40 -1.34 -0.20
C VAL A 95 -0.10 -1.59 1.22
N VAL A 96 -1.33 -2.10 1.32
CA VAL A 96 -1.95 -2.57 2.56
C VAL A 96 -2.19 -4.07 2.46
N VAL A 97 -1.82 -4.78 3.53
CA VAL A 97 -2.08 -6.22 3.68
C VAL A 97 -3.22 -6.38 4.67
N VAL A 98 -4.30 -7.03 4.23
CA VAL A 98 -5.45 -7.35 5.07
C VAL A 98 -5.50 -8.85 5.30
N GLY A 99 -5.41 -9.25 6.57
CA GLY A 99 -5.49 -10.65 6.97
C GLY A 99 -6.76 -11.32 6.44
N ARG A 100 -6.63 -12.52 5.87
CA ARG A 100 -7.75 -13.21 5.19
C ARG A 100 -9.01 -13.32 6.04
N THR A 101 -8.86 -13.61 7.34
CA THR A 101 -10.00 -13.76 8.28
C THR A 101 -10.65 -12.43 8.65
N SER A 102 -9.95 -11.32 8.47
CA SER A 102 -10.43 -9.96 8.75
C SER A 102 -10.93 -9.23 7.50
N ALA A 103 -10.77 -9.82 6.30
CA ALA A 103 -11.08 -9.15 5.03
C ALA A 103 -12.52 -8.62 4.94
N GLY A 104 -13.52 -9.41 5.35
CA GLY A 104 -14.92 -8.98 5.37
C GLY A 104 -15.16 -7.80 6.32
N PRO A 105 -14.88 -7.94 7.62
CA PRO A 105 -15.03 -6.85 8.58
C PRO A 105 -14.26 -5.57 8.23
N VAL A 106 -13.07 -5.69 7.63
CA VAL A 106 -12.28 -4.54 7.18
C VAL A 106 -12.94 -3.84 5.98
N ALA A 107 -13.51 -4.59 5.04
CA ALA A 107 -14.25 -4.01 3.92
C ALA A 107 -15.48 -3.24 4.41
N ASP A 108 -16.30 -3.84 5.28
CA ASP A 108 -17.49 -3.19 5.84
C ASP A 108 -17.13 -1.88 6.58
N ALA A 109 -16.10 -1.92 7.44
CA ALA A 109 -15.62 -0.74 8.15
C ALA A 109 -15.02 0.34 7.22
N SER A 110 -14.42 -0.07 6.09
CA SER A 110 -13.90 0.85 5.08
C SER A 110 -15.02 1.56 4.34
N ASP A 111 -16.09 0.85 3.96
CA ASP A 111 -17.27 1.42 3.31
C ASP A 111 -17.97 2.44 4.22
N GLU A 112 -18.15 2.11 5.50
CA GLU A 112 -18.69 3.04 6.51
C GLU A 112 -17.84 4.31 6.63
N ARG A 113 -16.50 4.15 6.59
CA ARG A 113 -15.58 5.27 6.65
C ARG A 113 -15.69 6.18 5.43
N VAL A 114 -15.78 5.63 4.22
CA VAL A 114 -15.94 6.40 2.98
C VAL A 114 -17.21 7.25 3.04
N ILE A 115 -18.33 6.69 3.50
CA ILE A 115 -19.60 7.42 3.65
C ILE A 115 -19.45 8.59 4.64
N LYS A 116 -18.78 8.36 5.77
CA LYS A 116 -18.53 9.39 6.78
C LYS A 116 -17.60 10.49 6.25
N GLU A 117 -16.58 10.12 5.49
CA GLU A 117 -15.64 11.06 4.89
C GLU A 117 -16.31 11.92 3.83
N GLU A 118 -17.23 11.39 3.03
CA GLU A 118 -17.96 12.18 2.03
C GLU A 118 -18.84 13.26 2.67
N THR A 119 -19.51 12.91 3.77
CA THR A 119 -20.27 13.89 4.57
C THR A 119 -19.36 14.97 5.14
N SER A 120 -18.19 14.58 5.64
CA SER A 120 -17.20 15.51 6.20
C SER A 120 -16.59 16.40 5.11
N ARG A 121 -16.30 15.83 3.93
CA ARG A 121 -15.77 16.52 2.75
C ARG A 121 -16.69 17.65 2.30
N SER A 122 -17.98 17.37 2.14
CA SER A 122 -18.98 18.37 1.74
C SER A 122 -19.01 19.57 2.70
N ARG A 123 -18.89 19.33 4.01
CA ARG A 123 -18.87 20.40 5.02
C ARG A 123 -17.59 21.22 4.97
N LEU A 124 -16.44 20.54 4.87
CA LEU A 124 -15.14 21.20 4.78
C LEU A 124 -15.03 22.06 3.51
N GLU A 125 -15.51 21.56 2.36
CA GLU A 125 -15.53 22.31 1.10
C GLU A 125 -16.51 23.50 1.14
N ALA A 126 -17.55 23.44 1.96
CA ALA A 126 -18.46 24.55 2.22
C ALA A 126 -17.85 25.63 3.17
N GLY A 127 -16.66 25.39 3.72
CA GLY A 127 -15.94 26.33 4.57
C GLY A 127 -16.06 26.07 6.07
N ASP A 128 -16.69 24.98 6.50
CA ASP A 128 -16.63 24.57 7.90
C ASP A 128 -15.16 24.29 8.29
N LEU A 129 -14.72 24.83 9.41
CA LEU A 129 -13.38 24.53 9.92
C LEU A 129 -13.37 23.11 10.50
N GLY A 130 -12.33 22.33 10.19
CA GLY A 130 -12.13 21.00 10.77
C GLY A 130 -12.08 21.03 12.31
N LEU A 131 -11.61 22.14 12.90
CA LEU A 131 -11.61 22.32 14.36
C LEU A 131 -13.03 22.27 14.96
N ASP A 132 -14.00 22.84 14.26
CA ASP A 132 -15.40 22.87 14.69
C ASP A 132 -16.10 21.55 14.35
N LEU A 133 -15.90 21.05 13.13
CA LEU A 133 -16.49 19.80 12.65
C LEU A 133 -16.14 18.60 13.54
N TYR A 134 -14.88 18.52 13.98
CA TYR A 134 -14.37 17.40 14.78
C TYR A 134 -14.33 17.69 16.29
N GLY A 135 -14.88 18.83 16.74
CA GLY A 135 -14.92 19.20 18.17
C GLY A 135 -13.52 19.36 18.79
N LEU A 136 -12.54 19.80 18.00
CA LEU A 136 -11.14 19.87 18.45
C LEU A 136 -10.83 21.13 19.27
N ARG A 137 -11.71 22.14 19.29
CA ARG A 137 -11.49 23.36 20.09
C ARG A 137 -11.40 23.05 21.59
N ASP A 138 -12.34 22.26 22.10
CA ASP A 138 -12.32 21.83 23.50
C ASP A 138 -11.07 21.01 23.80
N LYS A 139 -10.66 20.15 22.85
CA LYS A 139 -9.43 19.37 22.98
C LYS A 139 -8.17 20.24 23.05
N LEU A 140 -8.12 21.33 22.28
CA LEU A 140 -7.00 22.28 22.31
C LEU A 140 -6.96 23.03 23.65
N ILE A 141 -8.12 23.41 24.18
CA ILE A 141 -8.24 24.03 25.52
C ILE A 141 -7.75 23.07 26.60
N ASP A 142 -8.19 21.80 26.57
CA ASP A 142 -7.76 20.77 27.52
C ASP A 142 -6.24 20.52 27.49
N LEU A 143 -5.62 20.68 26.32
CA LEU A 143 -4.18 20.57 26.13
C LEU A 143 -3.40 21.83 26.55
N GLY A 144 -4.11 22.89 26.97
CA GLY A 144 -3.50 24.17 27.37
C GLY A 144 -2.95 24.98 26.19
N VAL A 145 -3.45 24.73 24.98
CA VAL A 145 -3.02 25.49 23.80
C VAL A 145 -3.46 26.94 23.95
N THR A 146 -2.49 27.84 24.03
CA THR A 146 -2.71 29.28 24.10
C THR A 146 -2.59 29.86 22.70
N TRP A 147 -3.56 30.69 22.32
CA TRP A 147 -3.52 31.45 21.08
C TRP A 147 -2.85 32.80 21.38
N VAL A 148 -1.80 33.12 20.63
CA VAL A 148 -1.07 34.37 20.74
C VAL A 148 -1.13 35.12 19.42
N ASP A 149 -1.21 36.44 19.47
CA ASP A 149 -1.23 37.29 18.27
C ASP A 149 0.20 37.57 17.76
N SER A 150 1.21 37.43 18.61
CA SER A 150 2.62 37.61 18.29
C SER A 150 3.54 36.65 19.04
N ALA A 151 4.73 36.41 18.47
CA ALA A 151 5.73 35.55 19.11
C ALA A 151 6.31 36.14 20.41
N ASP A 152 6.12 37.44 20.65
CA ASP A 152 6.59 38.14 21.85
C ASP A 152 5.69 37.88 23.09
N GLU A 153 4.56 37.18 22.92
CA GLU A 153 3.61 36.79 23.98
C GLU A 153 3.91 35.43 24.63
N ILE A 154 4.92 34.70 24.14
CA ILE A 154 5.41 33.41 24.67
C ILE A 154 6.76 33.62 25.36
#